data_AF-A0A6N2ZU12-F1
#
_entry.id   AF-A0A6N2ZU12-F1
#
_cell.length_a   1.000
_cell.length_b   1.000
_cell.length_c   1.000
_cell.angle_alpha   90.00
_cell.angle_beta   90.00
_cell.angle_gamma   90.00
#
_symmetry.space_group_name_H-M   'P 1'
#
loop_
_entity.id
_entity.type
_entity.pdbx_description
1 polymer ?
#
loop_
_entity_poly.entity_id
_entity_poly.type
_entity_poly.pdbx_seq_one_letter_code
_entity_poly.pdbx_strand_id
1 'polypeptide(L)' 'MKEIKRLLEVRLKDLLKTKTKSYEKESLLANTAKTYINSIMMIDDYMKEEQTNK' A
#
# COMPACT_ATOMS: atom_id res chain seq x y z
N MET A 1 13.82 1.86 2.54
CA MET A 1 12.81 0.91 2.02
C MET A 1 11.94 0.29 3.11
N LYS A 2 12.50 -0.37 4.14
CA LYS A 2 11.70 -0.93 5.27
C LYS A 2 10.76 0.08 5.94
N GLU A 3 11.24 1.29 6.21
CA GLU A 3 10.44 2.35 6.86
C GLU A 3 9.32 2.88 5.96
N ILE A 4 9.59 3.05 4.67
CA ILE A 4 8.59 3.45 3.65
C ILE A 4 7.51 2.38 3.52
N LYS A 5 7.88 1.10 3.47
CA LYS A 5 6.92 -0.02 3.46
C LYS A 5 5.99 0.04 4.66
N ARG A 6 6.55 0.21 5.86
CA ARG A 6 5.78 0.28 7.11
C ARG A 6 4.80 1.46 7.13
N LEU A 7 5.21 2.62 6.61
CA LEU A 7 4.31 3.77 6.47
C LEU A 7 3.14 3.47 5.53
N LEU A 8 3.40 2.82 4.38
CA LEU A 8 2.35 2.42 3.44
C LEU A 8 1.37 1.40 4.05
N GLU A 9 1.87 0.42 4.81
CA GLU A 9 1.03 -0.56 5.51
C GLU A 9 0.09 0.10 6.53
N VAL A 10 0.59 1.07 7.31
CA VAL A 10 -0.23 1.84 8.25
C VAL A 10 -1.30 2.64 7.53
N ARG A 11 -0.92 3.37 6.46
CA ARG A 11 -1.86 4.17 5.67
C ARG A 11 -2.92 3.31 4.99
N LEU A 12 -2.55 2.14 4.46
CA LEU A 12 -3.48 1.18 3.90
C LEU A 12 -4.47 0.68 4.95
N LYS A 13 -4.00 0.34 6.16
CA LYS A 13 -4.87 -0.10 7.25
C LYS A 13 -5.89 0.97 7.66
N ASP A 14 -5.49 2.24 7.69
CA ASP A 14 -6.41 3.35 7.99
C ASP A 14 -7.40 3.59 6.84
N LEU A 15 -6.93 3.50 5.60
CA LEU A 15 -7.76 3.63 4.41
C LEU A 15 -8.87 2.56 4.38
N LEU A 16 -8.55 1.30 4.67
CA LEU A 16 -9.50 0.19 4.69
C LEU A 16 -10.54 0.30 5.81
N LYS A 17 -10.27 1.08 6.87
CA LYS A 17 -11.25 1.36 7.93
C LYS A 17 -12.19 2.52 7.57
N THR A 18 -11.86 3.29 6.54
CA THR A 18 -12.63 4.46 6.16
C THR A 18 -13.95 4.02 5.54
N LYS A 19 -15.07 4.40 6.16
CA LYS A 19 -16.42 4.16 5.63
C LYS A 19 -16.93 5.42 4.95
N THR A 20 -17.51 5.27 3.76
CA THR A 20 -18.16 6.34 3.00
C THR A 20 -19.49 5.84 2.47
N LYS A 21 -20.46 6.74 2.30
CA LYS A 21 -21.76 6.45 1.64
C LYS A 21 -21.78 6.92 0.18
N SER A 22 -20.72 7.56 -0.29
CA SER A 22 -20.57 8.01 -1.68
C SER A 22 -19.83 6.95 -2.47
N TYR A 23 -20.46 6.47 -3.55
CA TYR A 23 -19.89 5.50 -4.47
C TYR A 23 -18.62 6.02 -5.16
N GLU A 24 -18.60 7.29 -5.56
CA GLU A 24 -17.41 7.93 -6.14
C GLU A 24 -16.23 7.92 -5.15
N LYS A 25 -16.49 8.26 -3.88
CA LYS A 25 -15.47 8.18 -2.83
C LYS A 25 -15.04 6.75 -2.57
N GLU A 26 -15.95 5.79 -2.59
CA GLU A 26 -15.63 4.38 -2.41
C GLU A 26 -14.69 3.88 -3.52
N SER A 27 -15.00 4.21 -4.77
CA SER A 27 -14.14 3.92 -5.92
C SER A 27 -12.75 4.56 -5.79
N LEU A 28 -12.67 5.82 -5.34
CA LEU A 28 -11.41 6.51 -5.09
C LEU A 28 -10.59 5.82 -3.98
N LEU A 29 -11.23 5.44 -2.87
CA LEU A 29 -10.60 4.73 -1.76
C LEU A 29 -10.08 3.36 -2.21
N ALA A 30 -10.85 2.61 -3.00
CA ALA A 30 -10.46 1.32 -3.55
C ALA A 30 -9.24 1.44 -4.48
N ASN A 31 -9.23 2.43 -5.38
CA ASN A 31 -8.10 2.70 -6.26
C ASN A 31 -6.85 3.10 -5.48
N THR A 32 -7.01 3.92 -4.45
CA THR A 32 -5.90 4.31 -3.55
C THR A 32 -5.33 3.11 -2.81
N ALA A 33 -6.20 2.22 -2.30
CA ALA A 33 -5.80 0.98 -1.63
C ALA A 33 -5.01 0.07 -2.57
N LYS A 34 -5.48 -0.08 -3.81
CA LYS A 34 -4.80 -0.86 -4.86
C LYS A 34 -3.40 -0.32 -5.14
N THR A 35 -3.25 1.00 -5.24
CA THR A 35 -1.92 1.63 -5.42
C THR A 35 -1.00 1.31 -4.26
N TYR A 36 -1.46 1.43 -3.01
CA TYR A 36 -0.64 1.10 -1.84
C TYR A 36 -0.21 -0.37 -1.81
N ILE A 37 -1.13 -1.30 -2.12
CA ILE A 37 -0.80 -2.73 -2.21
C ILE A 37 0.28 -2.97 -3.25
N ASN A 38 0.13 -2.41 -4.45
CA ASN A 38 1.12 -2.55 -5.52
C ASN A 38 2.49 -2.00 -5.10
N SER A 39 2.53 -0.83 -4.47
CA SER A 39 3.78 -0.25 -3.99
C SER A 39 4.44 -1.09 -2.89
N ILE A 40 3.66 -1.66 -1.98
CA ILE A 40 4.18 -2.56 -0.93
C ILE A 40 4.81 -3.80 -1.58
N MET A 41 4.14 -4.41 -2.56
CA MET A 41 4.68 -5.55 -3.30
C MET A 41 5.99 -5.21 -4.03
N MET A 42 6.04 -4.07 -4.74
CA MET A 42 7.27 -3.61 -5.41
C MET A 42 8.43 -3.41 -4.43
N ILE A 43 8.15 -2.88 -3.24
CA ILE A 43 9.18 -2.71 -2.21
C ILE A 43 9.67 -4.07 -1.69
N ASP A 44 8.77 -5.04 -1.54
CA ASP A 44 9.13 -6.40 -1.12
C ASP A 44 10.02 -7.10 -2.16
N ASP A 45 9.65 -7.00 -3.44
CA ASP A 45 10.45 -7.55 -4.54
C ASP A 45 11.84 -6.91 -4.57
N TYR A 46 11.91 -5.58 -4.50
CA TYR A 46 13.17 -4.84 -4.46
C TYR A 46 14.04 -5.23 -3.25
N MET A 47 13.44 -5.32 -2.05
CA MET A 47 14.19 -5.70 -0.84
C MET A 47 14.70 -7.14 -0.90
N LYS A 48 13.97 -8.04 -1.58
CA LYS A 48 14.39 -9.42 -1.81
C LYS A 48 15.58 -9.47 -2.75
N GLU A 49 15.53 -8.74 -3.87
CA GLU A 49 16.63 -8.62 -4.83
C GLU A 49 17.91 -8.07 -4.19
N GLU A 50 17.81 -6.99 -3.41
CA GLU A 50 18.91 -6.40 -2.63
C GLU A 50 19.53 -7.38 -1.61
N GLN A 51 18.75 -8.33 -1.09
CA GLN A 51 19.25 -9.34 -0.15
C GLN A 51 19.97 -10.48 -0.87
N THR A 52 19.52 -10.87 -2.07
CA THR A 52 20.16 -11.92 -2.89
C THR A 52 21.38 -11.44 -3.67
N ASN A 53 21.50 -10.13 -3.94
CA ASN A 53 22.64 -9.53 -4.63
C ASN A 53 23.79 -9.12 -3.69
N LYS A 54 23.71 -9.50 -2.41
CA LYS A 54 24.76 -9.35 -1.39
C LYS A 54 25.40 -10.68 -1.08
#